data_AF-A0A0G1XW67-F1
#
_entry.id   AF-A0A0G1XW67-F1
#
_cell.length_a   1.000
_cell.length_b   1.000
_cell.length_c   1.000
_cell.angle_alpha   90.00
_cell.angle_beta   90.00
_cell.angle_gamma   90.00
#
_symmetry.space_group_name_H-M   'P 1'
#
loop_
_entity.id
_entity.type
_entity.pdbx_description
1 polymer ?
#
loop_
_entity_poly.entity_id
_entity_poly.type
_entity_poly.pdbx_seq_one_letter_code
_entity_poly.pdbx_strand_id
1 'polypeptide(L)'
;VPTQVALLREMYGPAFGGIVHSRERNAQSVAREFWSGSYRDLVAVVPLATLDHLCREGLQPLWAEMVGTPQAGRKPDLDFRGMRLWFVGYKRVRGVTLELAPADPQPRTRILRVTRHSASSEEIAELRRLFGGGVAVEDDSRPFSDGREILDRVARAGADDLLVVAPYSVMDQIVRGGRKPLWAKVVGGRFVSLHRVQGVRIDFEEV
;
A
#
# COMPACT_ATOMS: atom_id res chain seq x y z
N VAL A 1 5.34 -15.31 19.27
CA VAL A 1 6.30 -16.05 18.39
C VAL A 1 6.18 -17.57 18.50
N PRO A 2 6.09 -18.21 19.69
CA PRO A 2 5.97 -19.67 19.77
C PRO A 2 4.79 -20.23 18.97
N THR A 3 3.63 -19.56 19.03
CA THR A 3 2.41 -19.92 18.30
C THR A 3 2.57 -19.90 16.78
N GLN A 4 3.30 -18.90 16.26
CA GLN A 4 3.56 -18.76 14.82
C GLN A 4 4.42 -19.91 14.29
N VAL A 5 5.52 -20.22 14.99
CA VAL A 5 6.41 -21.32 14.62
C VAL A 5 5.70 -22.68 14.75
N ALA A 6 4.85 -22.86 15.76
CA ALA A 6 4.05 -24.07 15.91
C ALA A 6 3.12 -24.29 14.71
N LEU A 7 2.39 -23.25 14.29
CA LEU A 7 1.51 -23.35 13.12
C LEU A 7 2.29 -23.63 11.84
N LEU A 8 3.46 -23.01 11.63
CA LEU A 8 4.31 -23.35 10.48
C LEU A 8 4.79 -24.82 10.52
N ARG A 9 5.12 -25.35 11.70
CA ARG A 9 5.46 -26.77 11.85
C ARG A 9 4.30 -27.69 11.49
N GLU A 10 3.08 -27.31 11.84
CA GLU A 10 1.88 -28.05 11.45
C GLU A 10 1.65 -27.98 9.93
N MET A 11 1.76 -26.80 9.33
CA MET A 11 1.57 -26.58 7.89
C MET A 11 2.59 -27.31 7.01
N TYR A 12 3.88 -27.27 7.36
CA TYR A 12 4.96 -27.84 6.54
C TYR A 12 5.44 -29.21 7.02
N GLY A 13 4.96 -29.67 8.18
CA GLY A 13 5.30 -30.97 8.75
C GLY A 13 6.81 -31.16 9.01
N PRO A 14 7.33 -32.39 8.85
CA PRO A 14 8.73 -32.73 9.12
C PRO A 14 9.76 -31.95 8.30
N ALA A 15 9.35 -31.34 7.19
CA ALA A 15 10.23 -30.54 6.33
C ALA A 15 10.52 -29.13 6.89
N PHE A 16 9.83 -28.71 7.96
CA PHE A 16 10.04 -27.41 8.56
C PHE A 16 11.40 -27.32 9.28
N GLY A 17 12.38 -26.74 8.59
CA GLY A 17 13.74 -26.53 9.12
C GLY A 17 13.89 -25.30 10.03
N GLY A 18 12.95 -24.35 9.99
CA GLY A 18 12.99 -23.12 10.78
C GLY A 18 12.70 -21.86 9.96
N ILE A 19 12.81 -20.70 10.60
CA ILE A 19 12.68 -19.39 9.97
C ILE A 19 14.06 -18.75 9.90
N VAL A 20 14.42 -18.26 8.71
CA VAL A 20 15.60 -17.41 8.52
C VAL A 20 15.12 -15.98 8.35
N HIS A 21 15.71 -15.04 9.09
CA HIS A 21 15.37 -13.63 8.99
C HIS A 21 16.25 -12.95 7.94
N SER A 22 15.63 -12.48 6.86
CA SER A 22 16.30 -11.65 5.85
C SER A 22 16.83 -10.36 6.48
N ARG A 23 17.99 -9.89 6.00
CA ARG A 23 18.57 -8.59 6.35
C ARG A 23 18.34 -7.53 5.27
N GLU A 24 17.67 -7.91 4.20
CA GLU A 24 17.42 -7.04 3.05
C GLU A 24 16.37 -5.97 3.36
N ARG A 25 16.53 -4.79 2.77
CA ARG A 25 15.71 -3.60 3.07
C ARG A 25 14.69 -3.26 1.99
N ASN A 26 14.70 -3.97 0.87
CA ASN A 26 13.82 -3.70 -0.26
C ASN A 26 13.29 -5.02 -0.85
N ALA A 27 12.14 -4.91 -1.52
CA ALA A 27 11.42 -6.06 -2.07
C ALA A 27 12.24 -6.85 -3.10
N GLN A 28 12.97 -6.17 -3.98
CA GLN A 28 13.76 -6.79 -5.04
C GLN A 28 14.91 -7.63 -4.45
N SER A 29 15.62 -7.11 -3.45
CA SER A 29 16.67 -7.85 -2.76
C SER A 29 16.11 -9.05 -2.00
N VAL A 30 14.97 -8.89 -1.30
CA VAL A 30 14.29 -9.99 -0.61
C VAL A 30 13.88 -11.08 -1.60
N ALA A 31 13.33 -10.70 -2.77
CA ALA A 31 12.95 -11.66 -3.79
C ALA A 31 14.16 -12.41 -4.36
N ARG A 32 15.25 -11.68 -4.64
CA ARG A 32 16.51 -12.30 -5.08
C ARG A 32 17.06 -13.26 -4.04
N GLU A 33 17.11 -12.86 -2.78
CA GLU A 33 17.54 -13.72 -1.67
C GLU A 33 16.68 -14.98 -1.62
N PHE A 34 15.35 -14.83 -1.66
CA PHE A 34 14.41 -15.95 -1.66
C PHE A 34 14.69 -16.94 -2.80
N TRP A 35 14.75 -16.45 -4.04
CA TRP A 35 14.93 -17.29 -5.23
C TRP A 35 16.31 -17.91 -5.35
N SER A 36 17.35 -17.25 -4.83
CA SER A 36 18.73 -17.76 -4.81
C SER A 36 19.00 -18.74 -3.68
N GLY A 37 18.17 -18.71 -2.63
CA GLY A 37 18.27 -19.58 -1.46
C GLY A 37 17.50 -20.89 -1.58
N SER A 38 17.63 -21.74 -0.58
CA SER A 38 16.87 -22.98 -0.43
C SER A 38 15.53 -22.78 0.31
N TYR A 39 15.00 -21.55 0.28
CA TYR A 39 13.76 -21.19 0.96
C TYR A 39 12.55 -21.77 0.24
N ARG A 40 11.58 -22.27 1.01
CA ARG A 40 10.34 -22.85 0.49
C ARG A 40 9.15 -21.92 0.59
N ASP A 41 9.19 -20.99 1.54
CA ASP A 41 8.13 -20.02 1.75
C ASP A 41 8.67 -18.73 2.42
N LEU A 42 7.93 -17.65 2.30
CA LEU A 42 8.26 -16.32 2.77
C LEU A 42 7.16 -15.83 3.69
N VAL A 43 7.46 -15.64 4.98
CA VAL A 43 6.59 -14.88 5.88
C VAL A 43 6.97 -13.40 5.75
N ALA A 44 6.02 -12.53 5.43
CA ALA A 44 6.28 -11.10 5.23
C ALA A 44 5.30 -10.23 6.02
N VAL A 45 5.86 -9.33 6.84
CA VAL A 45 5.15 -8.21 7.48
C VAL A 45 5.85 -6.93 7.05
N VAL A 46 5.41 -6.37 5.93
CA VAL A 46 6.10 -5.30 5.20
C VAL A 46 5.11 -4.26 4.68
N PRO A 47 5.53 -3.04 4.30
CA PRO A 47 4.65 -2.05 3.69
C PRO A 47 3.92 -2.61 2.45
N LEU A 48 2.70 -2.13 2.19
CA LEU A 48 1.86 -2.62 1.08
C LEU A 48 2.56 -2.54 -0.30
N ALA A 49 3.39 -1.52 -0.52
CA ALA A 49 4.15 -1.40 -1.77
C ALA A 49 5.26 -2.45 -1.90
N THR A 50 5.89 -2.82 -0.78
CA THR A 50 6.85 -3.93 -0.72
C THR A 50 6.13 -5.25 -0.98
N LEU A 51 4.94 -5.43 -0.40
CA LEU A 51 4.13 -6.62 -0.60
C LEU A 51 3.66 -6.77 -2.06
N ASP A 52 3.13 -5.69 -2.65
CA ASP A 52 2.77 -5.60 -4.07
C ASP A 52 3.95 -6.00 -4.97
N HIS A 53 5.14 -5.45 -4.70
CA HIS A 53 6.33 -5.77 -5.48
C HIS A 53 6.74 -7.24 -5.34
N LEU A 54 6.71 -7.81 -4.12
CA LEU A 54 6.98 -9.23 -3.92
C LEU A 54 6.00 -10.10 -4.74
N CYS A 55 4.71 -9.73 -4.76
CA CYS A 55 3.71 -10.40 -5.60
C CYS A 55 4.01 -10.33 -7.10
N ARG A 56 4.51 -9.18 -7.58
CA ARG A 56 4.93 -9.03 -8.99
C ARG A 56 6.17 -9.83 -9.35
N GLU A 57 7.05 -10.08 -8.38
CA GLU A 57 8.21 -10.98 -8.52
C GLU A 57 7.82 -12.47 -8.40
N GLY A 58 6.52 -12.79 -8.43
CA GLY A 58 6.01 -14.17 -8.39
C GLY A 58 5.96 -14.79 -6.99
N LEU A 59 6.25 -14.01 -5.94
CA LEU A 59 6.18 -14.49 -4.56
C LEU A 59 4.78 -14.30 -4.00
N GLN A 60 4.33 -15.23 -3.17
CA GLN A 60 3.04 -15.13 -2.50
C GLN A 60 3.27 -15.31 -1.01
N PRO A 61 3.66 -14.24 -0.30
CA PRO A 61 4.08 -14.37 1.09
C PRO A 61 2.94 -14.84 2.00
N LEU A 62 3.30 -15.55 3.07
CA LEU A 62 2.45 -15.73 4.22
C LEU A 62 2.36 -14.42 5.02
N TRP A 63 1.13 -13.96 5.22
CA TRP A 63 0.78 -12.87 6.11
C TRP A 63 0.42 -13.41 7.48
N ALA A 64 1.12 -12.95 8.51
CA ALA A 64 0.77 -13.26 9.90
C ALA A 64 -0.36 -12.35 10.36
N GLU A 65 -1.59 -12.87 10.41
CA GLU A 65 -2.74 -12.09 10.84
C GLU A 65 -2.68 -11.86 12.35
N MET A 66 -2.80 -10.59 12.72
CA MET A 66 -2.75 -10.10 14.09
C MET A 66 -4.02 -9.28 14.38
N VAL A 67 -4.73 -9.62 15.44
CA VAL A 67 -5.95 -8.92 15.86
C VAL A 67 -5.74 -8.19 17.17
N GLY A 68 -6.38 -7.02 17.33
CA GLY A 68 -6.36 -6.24 18.58
C GLY A 68 -7.38 -6.71 19.63
N THR A 69 -8.23 -7.67 19.28
CA THR A 69 -9.26 -8.19 20.17
C THR A 69 -8.69 -9.34 21.02
N PRO A 70 -8.84 -9.29 22.36
CA PRO A 70 -8.37 -10.36 23.24
C PRO A 70 -8.88 -11.74 22.84
N GLN A 71 -7.98 -12.72 22.83
CA GLN A 71 -8.34 -14.12 22.60
C GLN A 71 -8.50 -14.81 23.96
N ALA A 72 -9.65 -15.47 24.17
CA ALA A 72 -10.02 -16.05 25.47
C ALA A 72 -8.90 -16.96 26.01
N GLY A 73 -8.49 -16.72 27.26
CA GLY A 73 -7.44 -17.51 27.93
C GLY A 73 -6.02 -17.30 27.39
N ARG A 74 -5.80 -16.42 26.40
CA ARG A 74 -4.47 -16.18 25.79
C ARG A 74 -3.93 -14.80 26.14
N LYS A 75 -2.65 -14.74 26.50
CA LYS A 75 -1.87 -13.49 26.53
C LYS A 75 -1.60 -13.00 25.10
N PRO A 76 -1.39 -11.69 24.88
CA PRO A 76 -1.04 -11.17 23.56
C PRO A 76 0.27 -11.76 23.06
N ASP A 77 0.36 -12.01 21.76
CA ASP A 77 1.55 -12.52 21.08
C ASP A 77 2.57 -11.41 20.78
N LEU A 78 2.12 -10.16 20.72
CA LEU A 78 2.93 -8.96 20.50
C LEU A 78 2.34 -7.76 21.25
N ASP A 79 3.20 -6.99 21.92
CA ASP A 79 2.88 -5.64 22.38
C ASP A 79 3.73 -4.66 21.57
N PHE A 80 3.08 -3.78 20.80
CA PHE A 80 3.75 -2.82 19.95
C PHE A 80 3.10 -1.46 20.07
N ARG A 81 3.85 -0.49 20.62
CA ARG A 81 3.39 0.89 20.84
C ARG A 81 2.07 0.96 21.63
N GLY A 82 1.91 0.11 22.63
CA GLY A 82 0.70 0.01 23.46
C GLY A 82 -0.46 -0.74 22.80
N MET A 83 -0.31 -1.20 21.56
CA MET A 83 -1.26 -2.11 20.91
C MET A 83 -0.92 -3.55 21.30
N ARG A 84 -1.87 -4.20 21.95
CA ARG A 84 -1.79 -5.64 22.26
C ARG A 84 -2.38 -6.40 21.08
N LEU A 85 -1.61 -7.33 20.53
CA LEU A 85 -1.95 -8.05 19.31
C LEU A 85 -1.87 -9.55 19.55
N TRP A 86 -2.87 -10.27 19.07
CA TRP A 86 -2.95 -11.73 19.12
C TRP A 86 -2.83 -12.30 17.73
N PHE A 87 -1.96 -13.28 17.58
CA PHE A 87 -1.81 -14.03 16.34
C PHE A 87 -2.99 -15.00 16.20
N VAL A 88 -3.69 -14.91 15.05
CA VAL A 88 -4.84 -15.78 14.75
C VAL A 88 -4.50 -16.87 13.75
N GLY A 89 -3.61 -16.60 12.79
CA GLY A 89 -3.26 -17.56 11.76
C GLY A 89 -2.45 -16.93 10.64
N TYR A 90 -2.10 -17.78 9.67
CA TYR A 90 -1.50 -17.33 8.42
C TYR A 90 -2.56 -17.22 7.33
N LYS A 91 -2.34 -16.29 6.41
CA LYS A 91 -3.04 -16.20 5.13
C LYS A 91 -2.03 -16.05 4.01
N ARG A 92 -2.34 -16.56 2.83
CA ARG A 92 -1.52 -16.38 1.63
C ARG A 92 -1.87 -15.06 0.96
N VAL A 93 -0.88 -14.20 0.74
CA VAL A 93 -1.09 -12.99 -0.06
C VAL A 93 -1.05 -13.36 -1.54
N ARG A 94 -2.14 -13.05 -2.25
CA ARG A 94 -2.28 -13.24 -3.70
C ARG A 94 -1.98 -11.97 -4.50
N GLY A 95 -2.14 -10.81 -3.88
CA GLY A 95 -1.82 -9.53 -4.50
C GLY A 95 -2.23 -8.34 -3.65
N VAL A 96 -1.89 -7.15 -4.14
CA VAL A 96 -2.36 -5.88 -3.59
C VAL A 96 -2.96 -5.06 -4.73
N THR A 97 -4.20 -4.62 -4.55
CA THR A 97 -4.97 -3.93 -5.58
C THR A 97 -5.31 -2.51 -5.11
N LEU A 98 -5.11 -1.53 -6.00
CA LEU A 98 -5.73 -0.21 -5.86
C LEU A 98 -7.18 -0.29 -6.31
N GLU A 99 -8.10 0.07 -5.42
CA GLU A 99 -9.51 0.19 -5.76
C GLU A 99 -9.75 1.56 -6.38
N LEU A 100 -10.15 1.57 -7.65
CA LEU A 100 -10.31 2.78 -8.46
C LEU A 100 -11.76 2.96 -8.86
N ALA A 101 -12.25 4.20 -8.76
CA ALA A 101 -13.47 4.64 -9.42
C ALA A 101 -13.12 5.68 -10.50
N PRO A 102 -13.98 5.91 -11.49
CA PRO A 102 -13.84 7.06 -12.39
C PRO A 102 -13.72 8.37 -11.60
N ALA A 103 -13.01 9.34 -12.16
CA ALA A 103 -13.03 10.69 -11.61
C ALA A 103 -14.35 11.39 -11.98
N ASP A 104 -15.17 11.65 -10.97
CA ASP A 104 -16.46 12.31 -11.17
C ASP A 104 -16.30 13.82 -11.42
N PRO A 105 -16.99 14.39 -12.44
CA PRO A 105 -16.99 15.82 -12.67
C PRO A 105 -17.63 16.58 -11.50
N GLN A 106 -16.90 17.54 -10.94
CA GLN A 106 -17.39 18.37 -9.84
C GLN A 106 -16.56 19.66 -9.77
N PRO A 107 -17.14 20.84 -9.56
CA PRO A 107 -16.35 22.06 -9.47
C PRO A 107 -15.30 21.99 -8.35
N ARG A 108 -14.05 22.32 -8.69
CA ARG A 108 -12.95 22.55 -7.74
C ARG A 108 -12.29 23.89 -8.03
N THR A 109 -11.75 24.50 -6.99
CA THR A 109 -10.99 25.75 -7.14
C THR A 109 -9.49 25.46 -7.16
N ARG A 110 -9.00 24.56 -6.31
CA ARG A 110 -7.57 24.26 -6.16
C ARG A 110 -7.29 22.77 -6.02
N ILE A 111 -6.38 22.27 -6.84
CA ILE A 111 -5.89 20.89 -6.82
C ILE A 111 -4.40 20.93 -6.48
N LEU A 112 -4.02 20.31 -5.36
CA LEU A 112 -2.61 20.08 -5.06
C LEU A 112 -2.15 18.82 -5.80
N ARG A 113 -1.08 18.93 -6.58
CA ARG A 113 -0.52 17.87 -7.40
C ARG A 113 0.84 17.43 -6.83
N VAL A 114 0.83 16.36 -6.05
CA VAL A 114 2.02 15.83 -5.36
C VAL A 114 2.71 14.79 -6.24
N THR A 115 3.75 15.23 -6.95
CA THR A 115 4.51 14.40 -7.89
C THR A 115 5.83 15.09 -8.25
N ARG A 116 6.82 14.29 -8.65
CA ARG A 116 8.10 14.78 -9.17
C ARG A 116 8.10 14.98 -10.70
N HIS A 117 7.03 14.57 -11.37
CA HIS A 117 6.93 14.63 -12.82
C HIS A 117 6.14 15.86 -13.27
N SER A 118 6.51 16.46 -14.40
CA SER A 118 5.69 17.52 -15.01
C SER A 118 4.36 16.98 -15.49
N ALA A 119 3.31 17.79 -15.44
CA ALA A 119 2.01 17.41 -15.98
C ALA A 119 2.09 17.41 -17.51
N SER A 120 1.46 16.44 -18.15
CA SER A 120 1.24 16.54 -19.60
C SER A 120 0.11 17.53 -19.88
N SER A 121 0.08 18.08 -21.09
CA SER A 121 -1.00 18.98 -21.54
C SER A 121 -2.37 18.29 -21.46
N GLU A 122 -2.42 16.99 -21.73
CA GLU A 122 -3.63 16.17 -21.67
C GLU A 122 -4.14 16.00 -20.23
N GLU A 123 -3.23 15.77 -19.27
CA GLU A 123 -3.60 15.68 -17.85
C GLU A 123 -4.22 17.00 -17.36
N ILE A 124 -3.59 18.14 -17.67
CA ILE A 124 -4.10 19.46 -17.30
C ILE A 124 -5.44 19.76 -18.00
N ALA A 125 -5.57 19.43 -19.28
CA ALA A 125 -6.81 19.61 -20.02
C ALA A 125 -7.95 18.78 -19.40
N GLU A 126 -7.68 17.54 -19.01
CA GLU A 126 -8.67 16.68 -18.36
C GLU A 126 -9.05 17.18 -16.96
N LEU A 127 -8.09 17.65 -16.16
CA LEU A 127 -8.38 18.28 -14.87
C LEU A 127 -9.32 19.48 -15.02
N ARG A 128 -9.05 20.35 -16.01
CA ARG A 128 -9.91 21.50 -16.33
C ARG A 128 -11.28 21.09 -16.85
N ARG A 129 -11.36 20.02 -17.64
CA ARG A 129 -12.63 19.49 -18.15
C ARG A 129 -13.51 18.94 -17.02
N LEU A 130 -12.93 18.19 -16.09
CA LEU A 130 -13.66 17.54 -14.99
C LEU A 130 -14.00 18.51 -13.85
N PHE A 131 -13.08 19.41 -13.52
CA PHE A 131 -13.17 20.21 -12.29
C PHE A 131 -13.42 21.71 -12.53
N GLY A 132 -13.48 22.13 -13.79
CA GLY A 132 -13.76 23.51 -14.21
C GLY A 132 -12.55 24.18 -14.87
N GLY A 133 -12.80 24.97 -15.92
CA GLY A 133 -11.75 25.58 -16.74
C GLY A 133 -10.78 26.50 -15.99
N GLY A 134 -11.25 27.08 -14.87
CA GLY A 134 -10.47 27.97 -14.00
C GLY A 134 -9.78 27.28 -12.82
N VAL A 135 -9.81 25.94 -12.72
CA VAL A 135 -9.17 25.23 -11.61
C VAL A 135 -7.67 25.51 -11.58
N ALA A 136 -7.15 25.91 -10.42
CA ALA A 136 -5.73 26.07 -10.18
C ALA A 136 -5.12 24.70 -9.84
N VAL A 137 -4.06 24.32 -10.56
CA VAL A 137 -3.29 23.10 -10.30
C VAL A 137 -1.92 23.52 -9.82
N GLU A 138 -1.58 23.18 -8.57
CA GLU A 138 -0.33 23.56 -7.92
C GLU A 138 0.54 22.33 -7.72
N ASP A 139 1.76 22.36 -8.25
CA ASP A 139 2.70 21.25 -8.14
C ASP A 139 3.48 21.29 -6.81
N ASP A 140 3.56 20.15 -6.14
CA ASP A 140 4.44 19.91 -5.00
C ASP A 140 5.35 18.71 -5.29
N SER A 141 6.62 19.03 -5.57
CA SER A 141 7.67 18.04 -5.85
C SER A 141 8.50 17.65 -4.62
N ARG A 142 8.22 18.26 -3.45
CA ARG A 142 9.01 18.02 -2.23
C ARG A 142 8.88 16.55 -1.80
N PRO A 143 9.99 15.87 -1.43
CA PRO A 143 9.94 14.52 -0.87
C PRO A 143 8.97 14.41 0.30
N PHE A 144 8.33 13.26 0.47
CA PHE A 144 7.42 12.97 1.58
C PHE A 144 7.78 11.62 2.21
N SER A 145 7.45 11.46 3.48
CA SER A 145 7.72 10.23 4.24
C SER A 145 6.49 9.31 4.29
N ASP A 146 5.30 9.89 4.37
CA ASP A 146 4.05 9.16 4.55
C ASP A 146 2.82 9.95 4.03
N GLY A 147 1.64 9.33 4.09
CA GLY A 147 0.39 9.93 3.63
C GLY A 147 -0.14 11.04 4.54
N ARG A 148 0.21 11.02 5.84
CA ARG A 148 -0.20 12.07 6.78
C ARG A 148 0.48 13.40 6.44
N GLU A 149 1.76 13.36 6.10
CA GLU A 149 2.49 14.53 5.63
C GLU A 149 1.84 15.15 4.38
N ILE A 150 1.36 14.32 3.45
CA ILE A 150 0.65 14.78 2.25
C ILE A 150 -0.69 15.43 2.63
N LEU A 151 -1.46 14.84 3.53
CA LEU A 151 -2.72 15.42 4.00
C LEU A 151 -2.51 16.77 4.68
N ASP A 152 -1.46 16.90 5.51
CA ASP A 152 -1.09 18.16 6.15
C ASP A 152 -0.72 19.24 5.12
N ARG A 153 -0.02 18.86 4.04
CA ARG A 153 0.32 19.77 2.93
C ARG A 153 -0.91 20.23 2.17
N VAL A 154 -1.85 19.33 1.88
CA VAL A 154 -3.13 19.68 1.25
C VAL A 154 -3.89 20.69 2.10
N ALA A 155 -3.96 20.47 3.42
CA ALA A 155 -4.61 21.40 4.34
C ALA A 155 -3.93 22.78 4.36
N ARG A 156 -2.59 22.82 4.44
CA ARG A 156 -1.81 24.07 4.42
C ARG A 156 -1.91 24.82 3.09
N ALA A 157 -1.98 24.10 1.98
CA ALA A 157 -2.17 24.70 0.66
C ALA A 157 -3.59 25.28 0.49
N GLY A 158 -4.57 24.84 1.30
CA GLY A 158 -5.98 25.17 1.10
C GLY A 158 -6.51 24.55 -0.19
N ALA A 159 -6.05 23.33 -0.52
CA ALA A 159 -6.49 22.63 -1.71
C ALA A 159 -7.74 21.78 -1.44
N ASP A 160 -8.71 21.92 -2.34
CA ASP A 160 -10.00 21.21 -2.28
C ASP A 160 -9.84 19.77 -2.77
N ASP A 161 -8.82 19.53 -3.59
CA ASP A 161 -8.52 18.25 -4.19
C ASP A 161 -7.02 17.92 -4.19
N LEU A 162 -6.72 16.65 -4.42
CA LEU A 162 -5.37 16.09 -4.40
C LEU A 162 -5.19 15.16 -5.59
N LEU A 163 -4.20 15.44 -6.44
CA LEU A 163 -3.63 14.46 -7.36
C LEU A 163 -2.30 13.99 -6.79
N VAL A 164 -2.09 12.69 -6.68
CA VAL A 164 -0.86 12.15 -6.08
C VAL A 164 -0.39 10.89 -6.80
N VAL A 165 0.92 10.78 -6.95
CA VAL A 165 1.59 9.54 -7.37
C VAL A 165 2.48 9.10 -6.22
N ALA A 166 2.10 8.01 -5.55
CA ALA A 166 2.75 7.55 -4.33
C ALA A 166 2.64 6.02 -4.17
N PRO A 167 3.51 5.40 -3.35
CA PRO A 167 3.41 3.98 -3.00
C PRO A 167 2.05 3.62 -2.38
N TYR A 168 1.62 2.37 -2.52
CA TYR A 168 0.31 1.91 -2.04
C TYR A 168 0.09 2.12 -0.54
N SER A 169 1.15 2.01 0.28
CA SER A 169 1.05 2.32 1.72
C SER A 169 0.71 3.79 2.00
N VAL A 170 1.20 4.71 1.17
CA VAL A 170 0.89 6.13 1.26
C VAL A 170 -0.54 6.40 0.78
N MET A 171 -0.96 5.75 -0.31
CA MET A 171 -2.34 5.82 -0.79
C MET A 171 -3.35 5.32 0.25
N ASP A 172 -3.09 4.18 0.89
CA ASP A 172 -3.94 3.63 1.96
C ASP A 172 -4.09 4.61 3.13
N GLN A 173 -2.99 5.24 3.55
CA GLN A 173 -3.03 6.25 4.61
C GLN A 173 -3.83 7.50 4.22
N ILE A 174 -3.71 7.98 2.98
CA ILE A 174 -4.48 9.13 2.48
C ILE A 174 -5.99 8.80 2.49
N VAL A 175 -6.36 7.61 1.99
CA VAL A 175 -7.75 7.15 1.96
C VAL A 175 -8.32 6.99 3.36
N ARG A 176 -7.58 6.34 4.27
CA ARG A 176 -7.96 6.21 5.69
C ARG A 176 -8.04 7.55 6.42
N GLY A 177 -7.26 8.54 5.97
CA GLY A 177 -7.35 9.93 6.40
C GLY A 177 -8.55 10.68 5.84
N GLY A 178 -9.45 10.01 5.11
CA GLY A 178 -10.72 10.56 4.64
C GLY A 178 -10.67 11.27 3.30
N ARG A 179 -9.56 11.20 2.55
CA ARG A 179 -9.46 11.79 1.21
C ARG A 179 -9.36 10.72 0.14
N LYS A 180 -10.09 10.90 -0.96
CA LYS A 180 -10.04 10.03 -2.15
C LYS A 180 -9.22 10.72 -3.25
N PRO A 181 -7.90 10.53 -3.30
CA PRO A 181 -7.06 11.27 -4.22
C PRO A 181 -7.33 10.89 -5.67
N LEU A 182 -7.03 11.83 -6.57
CA LEU A 182 -6.89 11.58 -8.00
C LEU A 182 -5.61 10.80 -8.28
N TRP A 183 -5.75 9.81 -9.14
CA TRP A 183 -4.66 9.00 -9.67
C TRP A 183 -4.70 9.07 -11.20
N ALA A 184 -3.55 9.39 -11.80
CA ALA A 184 -3.38 9.46 -13.23
C ALA A 184 -2.99 8.07 -13.78
N LYS A 185 -3.83 7.53 -14.66
CA LYS A 185 -3.50 6.33 -15.43
C LYS A 185 -2.57 6.72 -16.57
N VAL A 186 -1.39 6.12 -16.59
CA VAL A 186 -0.38 6.31 -17.64
C VAL A 186 -0.09 4.97 -18.30
N VAL A 187 -0.14 4.93 -19.63
CA VAL A 187 0.19 3.73 -20.43
C VAL A 187 1.23 4.11 -21.47
N GLY A 188 2.37 3.41 -21.49
CA GLY A 188 3.48 3.73 -22.40
C GLY A 188 4.01 5.16 -22.24
N GLY A 189 3.96 5.71 -21.03
CA GLY A 189 4.39 7.10 -20.75
C GLY A 189 3.37 8.18 -21.13
N ARG A 190 2.20 7.83 -21.67
CA ARG A 190 1.15 8.77 -22.02
C ARG A 190 0.00 8.75 -21.01
N PHE A 191 -0.47 9.92 -20.63
CA PHE A 191 -1.69 10.08 -19.84
C PHE A 191 -2.88 9.46 -20.59
N VAL A 192 -3.73 8.73 -19.85
CA VAL A 192 -4.92 8.06 -20.40
C VAL A 192 -6.19 8.59 -19.74
N SER A 193 -6.22 8.65 -18.41
CA SER A 193 -7.43 9.05 -17.67
C SER A 193 -7.17 9.28 -16.19
N LEU A 194 -8.08 10.01 -15.54
CA LEU A 194 -8.07 10.24 -14.10
C LEU A 194 -9.06 9.31 -13.39
N HIS A 195 -8.63 8.79 -12.25
CA HIS A 195 -9.43 7.93 -11.37
C HIS A 195 -9.37 8.44 -9.95
N ARG A 196 -10.36 8.08 -9.14
CA ARG A 196 -10.35 8.25 -7.68
C ARG A 196 -9.91 6.98 -7.02
N VAL A 197 -8.87 7.07 -6.18
CA VAL A 197 -8.50 5.98 -5.30
C VAL A 197 -9.54 5.88 -4.18
N GLN A 198 -10.22 4.74 -4.11
CA GLN A 198 -11.24 4.41 -3.11
C GLN A 198 -10.66 3.68 -1.91
N GLY A 199 -9.56 2.95 -2.12
CA GLY A 199 -8.97 2.05 -1.14
C GLY A 199 -7.76 1.31 -1.69
N VAL A 200 -7.08 0.61 -0.79
CA VAL A 200 -6.05 -0.38 -1.11
C VAL A 200 -6.46 -1.68 -0.47
N ARG A 201 -6.60 -2.74 -1.27
CA ARG A 201 -7.04 -4.05 -0.82
C ARG A 201 -5.90 -5.06 -0.94
N ILE A 202 -5.72 -5.88 0.09
CA ILE A 202 -4.85 -7.06 0.02
C ILE A 202 -5.75 -8.27 -0.28
N ASP A 203 -5.33 -9.08 -1.24
CA ASP A 203 -6.05 -10.28 -1.65
C ASP A 203 -5.45 -11.46 -0.90
N PHE A 204 -6.28 -12.13 -0.11
CA PHE A 204 -5.86 -13.26 0.72
C PHE A 204 -6.48 -14.58 0.25
N GLU A 205 -5.77 -15.67 0.51
CA GLU A 205 -6.29 -17.04 0.48
C GLU A 205 -5.96 -17.74 1.81
N GLU A 206 -6.90 -18.57 2.30
CA GLU A 206 -6.68 -19.38 3.51
C GLU A 206 -5.65 -20.49 3.23
N VAL A 207 -4.87 -20.85 4.25
CA VAL A 207 -3.78 -21.84 4.15
C VAL A 207 -3.89 -22.94 5.20
#